data_AF-A0A7C5YAA7-F1
#
_entry.id   AF-A0A7C5YAA7-F1
#
_cell.length_a   1.000
_cell.length_b   1.000
_cell.length_c   1.000
_cell.angle_alpha   90.00
_cell.angle_beta   90.00
_cell.angle_gamma   90.00
#
_symmetry.space_group_name_H-M   'P 1'
#
loop_
_entity.id
_entity.type
_entity.pdbx_description
1 polymer ?
#
loop_
_entity_poly.entity_id
_entity_poly.type
_entity_poly.pdbx_seq_one_letter_code
_entity_poly.pdbx_strand_id
1 'polypeptide(L)'
;MREWFLCLIETKGNFYINVGLRNKRFFVQPVFTLTMKKEDLNILEELKREIGIGEIKIGRNAVFSIRGMKNLLEFLDKIEEEELITSKKRDFILWKEAVQLVKEYKHLSKEGFLRICEIRDRMNLKKKRKSYKSKRYFEKLIERLNLKFESEKERRKISSSLRTIYWLRS
;
A
#
# COMPACT_ATOMS: atom_id res chain seq x y z
N MET A 1 2.84 -15.11 -14.28
CA MET A 1 1.62 -15.24 -13.46
C MET A 1 0.50 -15.81 -14.33
N ARG A 2 -0.42 -16.66 -13.83
CA ARG A 2 -1.52 -17.16 -14.68
C ARG A 2 -2.45 -16.01 -15.10
N GLU A 3 -2.89 -16.02 -16.35
CA GLU A 3 -3.70 -14.94 -16.96
C GLU A 3 -5.00 -14.65 -16.20
N TRP A 4 -5.67 -15.69 -15.70
CA TRP A 4 -6.91 -15.52 -14.93
C TRP A 4 -6.70 -14.72 -13.63
N PHE A 5 -5.50 -14.77 -13.04
CA PHE A 5 -5.22 -13.96 -11.86
C PHE A 5 -5.10 -12.48 -12.21
N LEU A 6 -4.44 -12.13 -13.32
CA LEU A 6 -4.40 -10.75 -13.83
C LEU A 6 -5.81 -10.22 -14.08
N CYS A 7 -6.68 -11.03 -14.70
CA CYS A 7 -8.10 -10.70 -14.90
C CYS A 7 -8.83 -10.43 -13.56
N LEU A 8 -8.53 -11.18 -12.50
CA LEU A 8 -9.10 -10.93 -11.18
C LEU A 8 -8.55 -9.67 -10.52
N ILE A 9 -7.28 -9.32 -10.71
CA ILE A 9 -6.70 -8.06 -10.22
C ILE A 9 -7.37 -6.87 -10.90
N GLU A 10 -7.58 -6.97 -12.22
CA GLU A 10 -8.21 -5.95 -13.04
C GLU A 10 -9.67 -5.69 -12.62
N THR A 11 -10.42 -6.75 -12.33
CA THR A 11 -11.85 -6.67 -12.06
C THR A 11 -12.19 -6.48 -10.57
N LYS A 12 -11.52 -7.21 -9.68
CA LYS A 12 -11.84 -7.28 -8.23
C LYS A 12 -10.71 -6.81 -7.33
N GLY A 13 -9.51 -6.62 -7.86
CA GLY A 13 -8.38 -6.12 -7.09
C GLY A 13 -8.60 -4.67 -6.66
N ASN A 14 -7.98 -4.27 -5.56
CA ASN A 14 -8.03 -2.92 -5.03
C ASN A 14 -6.67 -2.54 -4.45
N PHE A 15 -6.03 -1.54 -5.06
CA PHE A 15 -4.80 -0.91 -4.56
C PHE A 15 -5.21 0.31 -3.75
N TYR A 16 -4.78 0.38 -2.50
CA TYR A 16 -5.04 1.55 -1.67
C TYR A 16 -3.91 1.81 -0.68
N ILE A 17 -3.90 3.03 -0.16
CA ILE A 17 -2.93 3.49 0.82
C ILE A 17 -3.72 3.96 2.04
N ASN A 18 -3.46 3.33 3.18
CA ASN A 18 -3.95 3.82 4.46
C ASN A 18 -2.97 4.86 4.99
N VAL A 19 -3.49 6.01 5.36
CA VAL A 19 -2.74 7.06 6.04
C VAL A 19 -3.52 7.55 7.25
N GLY A 20 -2.81 7.95 8.29
CA GLY A 20 -3.44 8.48 9.49
C GLY A 20 -2.43 8.94 10.52
N LEU A 21 -2.96 9.35 11.66
CA LEU A 21 -2.18 9.76 12.82
C LEU A 21 -2.49 8.79 13.96
N ARG A 22 -1.45 8.20 14.56
CA ARG A 22 -1.55 7.34 15.73
C ARG A 22 -0.46 7.73 16.71
N ASN A 23 -0.80 7.97 17.98
CA ASN A 23 0.16 8.37 19.02
C ASN A 23 1.05 9.54 18.59
N LYS A 24 0.46 10.59 17.99
CA LYS A 24 1.15 11.77 17.42
C LYS A 24 2.17 11.47 16.31
N ARG A 25 2.21 10.25 15.77
CA ARG A 25 3.04 9.87 14.62
C ARG A 25 2.18 9.55 13.42
N PHE A 26 2.57 10.09 12.26
CA PHE A 26 1.92 9.72 11.01
C PHE A 26 2.31 8.30 10.63
N PHE A 27 1.36 7.54 10.11
CA PHE A 27 1.61 6.23 9.53
C PHE A 27 1.14 6.20 8.09
N VAL A 28 1.84 5.40 7.29
CA VAL A 28 1.52 5.10 5.90
C VAL A 28 1.58 3.59 5.74
N GLN A 29 0.52 3.01 5.18
CA GLN A 29 0.44 1.58 4.93
C GLN A 29 -0.20 1.34 3.55
N PRO A 30 0.61 1.13 2.51
CA PRO A 30 0.13 0.59 1.24
C PRO A 30 -0.42 -0.82 1.46
N VAL A 31 -1.54 -1.13 0.81
CA VAL A 31 -2.19 -2.45 0.89
C VAL A 31 -2.77 -2.81 -0.47
N PHE A 32 -2.63 -4.07 -0.85
CA PHE A 32 -3.42 -4.68 -1.92
C PHE A 32 -4.48 -5.60 -1.32
N THR A 33 -5.68 -5.56 -1.89
CA THR A 33 -6.78 -6.46 -1.50
C THR A 33 -7.52 -6.98 -2.72
N LEU A 34 -8.06 -8.17 -2.61
CA LEU A 34 -9.01 -8.75 -3.55
C LEU A 34 -10.17 -9.33 -2.75
N THR A 35 -11.39 -8.87 -3.05
CA THR A 35 -12.60 -9.28 -2.30
C THR A 35 -13.48 -10.15 -3.18
N MET A 36 -13.93 -11.28 -2.62
CA MET A 36 -14.85 -12.21 -3.27
C MET A 36 -15.97 -12.63 -2.33
N LYS A 37 -17.02 -13.21 -2.89
CA LYS A 37 -18.06 -13.86 -2.09
C LYS A 37 -17.46 -15.08 -1.39
N LYS A 38 -18.08 -15.53 -0.30
CA LYS A 38 -17.53 -16.64 0.50
C LYS A 38 -17.55 -17.96 -0.25
N GLU A 39 -18.55 -18.13 -1.10
CA GLU A 39 -18.76 -19.33 -1.91
C GLU A 39 -17.60 -19.53 -2.90
N ASP A 40 -16.90 -18.43 -3.25
CA ASP A 40 -15.75 -18.43 -4.15
C ASP A 40 -14.39 -18.51 -3.41
N LEU A 41 -14.36 -18.90 -2.13
CA LEU A 41 -13.14 -18.92 -1.30
C LEU A 41 -11.99 -19.70 -1.94
N ASN A 42 -12.30 -20.83 -2.59
CA ASN A 42 -11.31 -21.70 -3.23
C ASN A 42 -10.46 -20.95 -4.27
N ILE A 43 -11.01 -19.92 -4.93
CA ILE A 43 -10.29 -19.09 -5.90
C ILE A 43 -9.23 -18.25 -5.18
N LEU A 44 -9.56 -17.69 -4.00
CA LEU A 44 -8.59 -16.95 -3.19
C LEU A 44 -7.50 -17.85 -2.62
N GLU A 45 -7.83 -19.10 -2.28
CA GLU A 45 -6.86 -20.07 -1.80
C GLU A 45 -5.87 -20.49 -2.90
N GLU A 46 -6.35 -20.77 -4.11
CA GLU A 46 -5.50 -21.04 -5.27
C GLU A 46 -4.59 -19.86 -5.58
N LEU A 47 -5.15 -18.65 -5.57
CA LEU A 47 -4.40 -17.40 -5.74
C LEU A 47 -3.31 -17.24 -4.67
N LYS A 48 -3.63 -17.51 -3.40
CA LYS A 48 -2.63 -17.48 -2.32
C LYS A 48 -1.53 -18.53 -2.53
N ARG A 49 -1.89 -19.74 -2.95
CA ARG A 49 -0.91 -20.81 -3.27
C ARG A 49 0.03 -20.41 -4.40
N GLU A 50 -0.50 -19.82 -5.46
CA GLU A 50 0.28 -19.39 -6.63
C GLU A 50 1.24 -18.23 -6.29
N ILE A 51 0.76 -17.21 -5.58
CA ILE A 51 1.60 -16.05 -5.25
C ILE A 51 2.60 -16.39 -4.14
N GLY A 52 2.22 -17.24 -3.18
CA GLY A 52 3.05 -17.64 -2.04
C GLY A 52 3.04 -16.67 -0.85
N ILE A 53 2.40 -15.50 -0.99
CA ILE A 53 2.29 -14.47 0.04
C ILE A 53 0.85 -14.00 0.26
N GLY A 54 0.63 -13.29 1.36
CA GLY A 54 -0.65 -12.67 1.70
C GLY A 54 -1.50 -13.51 2.65
N GLU A 55 -2.59 -12.90 3.09
CA GLU A 55 -3.51 -13.45 4.09
C GLU A 55 -4.94 -13.44 3.55
N ILE A 56 -5.71 -14.48 3.86
CA ILE A 56 -7.15 -14.53 3.58
C ILE A 56 -7.88 -14.33 4.91
N LYS A 57 -8.83 -13.40 4.92
CA LYS A 57 -9.74 -13.18 6.06
C LYS A 57 -11.18 -13.38 5.62
N ILE A 58 -11.92 -14.15 6.40
CA ILE A 58 -13.32 -14.49 6.11
C ILE A 58 -14.19 -13.67 7.04
N GLY A 59 -15.01 -12.79 6.47
CA GLY A 59 -15.94 -11.90 7.19
C GLY A 59 -17.36 -12.06 6.69
N ARG A 60 -17.98 -10.99 6.17
CA ARG A 60 -19.19 -11.11 5.31
C ARG A 60 -18.83 -11.61 3.92
N ASN A 61 -17.67 -11.17 3.42
CA ASN A 61 -17.02 -11.59 2.19
C ASN A 61 -15.68 -12.24 2.54
N ALA A 62 -15.10 -12.99 1.61
CA ALA A 62 -13.71 -13.43 1.71
C ALA A 62 -12.78 -12.37 1.12
N VAL A 63 -11.72 -12.02 1.83
CA VAL A 63 -10.77 -10.97 1.42
C VAL A 63 -9.36 -11.52 1.46
N PHE A 64 -8.72 -11.61 0.30
CA PHE A 64 -7.28 -11.79 0.20
C PHE A 64 -6.60 -10.42 0.34
N SER A 65 -5.57 -10.31 1.16
CA SER A 65 -4.83 -9.07 1.36
C SER A 65 -3.33 -9.29 1.45
N ILE A 66 -2.58 -8.40 0.78
CA ILE A 66 -1.13 -8.33 0.86
C ILE A 66 -0.79 -7.05 1.62
N ARG A 67 -0.10 -7.23 2.75
CA ARG A 67 0.29 -6.19 3.69
C ARG A 67 1.74 -6.41 4.10
N GLY A 68 2.38 -5.33 4.57
CA GLY A 68 3.75 -5.38 5.08
C GLY A 68 4.78 -5.26 3.96
N MET A 69 5.86 -4.54 4.22
CA MET A 69 6.81 -4.16 3.16
C MET A 69 7.45 -5.35 2.46
N LYS A 70 7.79 -6.43 3.18
CA LYS A 70 8.36 -7.64 2.56
C LYS A 70 7.44 -8.21 1.48
N ASN A 71 6.20 -8.51 1.84
CA ASN A 71 5.23 -9.10 0.91
C ASN A 71 4.84 -8.13 -0.21
N LEU A 72 4.80 -6.82 0.06
CA LEU A 72 4.51 -5.82 -0.97
C LEU A 72 5.61 -5.75 -2.03
N LEU A 73 6.88 -5.85 -1.64
CA LEU A 73 7.99 -5.86 -2.58
C LEU A 73 7.99 -7.14 -3.41
N GLU A 74 7.83 -8.30 -2.77
CA GLU A 74 7.71 -9.58 -3.48
C GLU A 74 6.52 -9.61 -4.45
N PHE A 75 5.42 -8.94 -4.09
CA PHE A 75 4.27 -8.79 -4.98
C PHE A 75 4.56 -7.89 -6.19
N LEU A 76 5.35 -6.81 -6.00
CA LEU A 76 5.79 -5.95 -7.10
C LEU A 76 6.73 -6.69 -8.06
N ASP A 77 7.53 -7.64 -7.57
CA ASP A 77 8.42 -8.45 -8.41
C ASP A 77 7.66 -9.51 -9.23
N LYS A 78 6.37 -9.75 -8.94
CA LYS A 78 5.52 -10.74 -9.62
C LYS A 78 4.57 -10.14 -10.66
N ILE A 79 4.45 -8.81 -10.73
CA ILE A 79 3.50 -8.11 -11.61
C ILE A 79 4.22 -6.98 -12.33
N GLU A 80 4.19 -7.04 -13.66
CA GLU A 80 4.68 -5.97 -14.52
C GLU A 80 3.57 -4.97 -14.83
N GLU A 81 3.94 -3.70 -15.02
CA GLU A 81 2.97 -2.62 -15.28
C GLU A 81 2.27 -2.81 -16.63
N GLU A 82 2.95 -3.44 -17.57
CA GLU A 82 2.52 -3.78 -18.93
C GLU A 82 1.41 -4.83 -18.94
N GLU A 83 1.33 -5.69 -17.91
CA GLU A 83 0.30 -6.71 -17.77
C GLU A 83 -1.08 -6.13 -17.40
N LEU A 84 -1.11 -4.89 -16.89
CA LEU A 84 -2.35 -4.19 -16.55
C LEU A 84 -2.80 -3.28 -17.68
N ILE A 85 -4.06 -3.41 -18.08
CA ILE A 85 -4.68 -2.79 -19.26
C ILE A 85 -5.66 -1.69 -18.84
N THR A 86 -6.43 -1.87 -17.76
CA THR A 86 -7.51 -0.94 -17.44
C THR A 86 -7.03 0.28 -16.64
N SER A 87 -7.98 1.10 -16.16
CA SER A 87 -7.69 2.18 -15.20
C SER A 87 -6.92 1.73 -13.95
N LYS A 88 -6.93 0.43 -13.66
CA LYS A 88 -6.11 -0.23 -12.64
C LYS A 88 -4.61 -0.08 -12.85
N LYS A 89 -4.13 0.00 -14.09
CA LYS A 89 -2.72 0.27 -14.40
C LYS A 89 -2.24 1.56 -13.75
N ARG A 90 -3.00 2.65 -13.94
CA ARG A 90 -2.68 3.95 -13.34
C ARG A 90 -2.64 3.87 -11.80
N ASP A 91 -3.63 3.21 -11.20
CA ASP A 91 -3.67 3.04 -9.75
C ASP A 91 -2.51 2.18 -9.23
N PHE A 92 -2.08 1.17 -9.99
CA PHE A 92 -0.91 0.35 -9.68
C PHE A 92 0.38 1.16 -9.73
N ILE A 93 0.62 1.95 -10.79
CA ILE A 93 1.82 2.79 -10.94
C ILE A 93 1.94 3.77 -9.76
N LEU A 94 0.86 4.48 -9.46
CA LEU A 94 0.81 5.42 -8.32
C LEU A 94 1.03 4.69 -6.99
N TRP A 95 0.42 3.52 -6.81
CA TRP A 95 0.60 2.72 -5.61
C TRP A 95 2.03 2.19 -5.47
N LYS A 96 2.66 1.74 -6.56
CA LYS A 96 4.06 1.32 -6.63
C LYS A 96 5.00 2.46 -6.24
N GLU A 97 4.77 3.68 -6.74
CA GLU A 97 5.51 4.88 -6.31
C GLU A 97 5.42 5.05 -4.78
N ALA A 98 4.22 4.95 -4.20
CA ALA A 98 4.06 5.05 -2.74
C ALA A 98 4.77 3.92 -1.99
N VAL A 99 4.75 2.69 -2.49
CA VAL A 99 5.49 1.56 -1.89
C VAL A 99 6.99 1.84 -1.89
N GLN A 100 7.56 2.38 -2.98
CA GLN A 100 8.98 2.75 -3.03
C GLN A 100 9.32 3.89 -2.06
N LEU A 101 8.48 4.93 -1.95
CA LEU A 101 8.66 5.99 -0.95
C LEU A 101 8.63 5.44 0.50
N VAL A 102 7.84 4.40 0.75
CA VAL A 102 7.82 3.73 2.05
C VAL A 102 9.09 2.89 2.26
N LYS A 103 9.51 2.12 1.25
CA LYS A 103 10.77 1.33 1.24
C LYS A 103 11.99 2.20 1.57
N GLU A 104 12.02 3.42 1.05
CA GLU A 104 13.10 4.38 1.24
C GLU A 104 12.96 5.23 2.52
N TYR A 105 11.96 4.97 3.36
CA TYR A 105 11.68 5.73 4.59
C TYR A 105 11.39 7.23 4.36
N LYS A 106 11.12 7.64 3.12
CA LYS A 106 10.80 9.03 2.76
C LYS A 106 9.49 9.49 3.42
N HIS A 107 8.55 8.57 3.63
CA HIS A 107 7.28 8.80 4.34
C HIS A 107 7.42 9.33 5.78
N LEU A 108 8.62 9.26 6.38
CA LEU A 108 8.90 9.79 7.72
C LEU A 108 9.15 11.31 7.74
N SER A 109 9.32 11.97 6.59
CA SER A 109 9.32 13.44 6.53
C SER A 109 7.98 14.01 6.10
N LYS A 110 7.79 15.31 6.37
CA LYS A 110 6.61 16.07 5.98
C LYS A 110 6.39 15.98 4.47
N GLU A 111 7.44 16.21 3.69
CA GLU A 111 7.41 16.24 2.23
C GLU A 111 7.04 14.85 1.68
N GLY A 112 7.69 13.79 2.16
CA GLY A 112 7.40 12.43 1.71
C GLY A 112 6.01 11.95 2.12
N PHE A 113 5.55 12.28 3.33
CA PHE A 113 4.19 11.97 3.77
C PHE A 113 3.14 12.69 2.92
N LEU A 114 3.33 13.99 2.66
CA LEU A 114 2.41 14.78 1.84
C LEU A 114 2.43 14.34 0.37
N ARG A 115 3.58 13.90 -0.16
CA ARG A 115 3.67 13.27 -1.48
C ARG A 115 2.82 12.00 -1.56
N ILE A 116 2.87 11.15 -0.54
CA ILE A 116 2.04 9.94 -0.52
C ILE A 116 0.54 10.29 -0.41
N CYS A 117 0.20 11.34 0.33
CA CYS A 117 -1.18 11.82 0.38
C CYS A 117 -1.65 12.34 -0.99
N GLU A 118 -0.79 13.03 -1.73
CA GLU A 118 -1.06 13.46 -3.12
C GLU A 118 -1.29 12.26 -4.05
N ILE A 119 -0.40 11.27 -4.00
CA ILE A 119 -0.53 10.01 -4.76
C ILE A 119 -1.89 9.38 -4.47
N ARG A 120 -2.23 9.23 -3.19
CA ARG A 120 -3.50 8.64 -2.72
C ARG A 120 -4.73 9.44 -3.18
N ASP A 121 -4.64 10.77 -3.24
CA ASP A 121 -5.70 11.64 -3.76
C ASP A 121 -5.95 11.38 -5.25
N ARG A 122 -4.89 11.09 -6.02
CA ARG A 122 -4.93 10.81 -7.47
C ARG A 122 -5.29 9.36 -7.81
N MET A 123 -5.11 8.42 -6.89
CA MET A 123 -5.56 7.04 -7.06
C MET A 123 -7.09 6.94 -6.98
N ASN A 124 -7.70 5.91 -7.57
CA ASN A 124 -9.12 5.58 -7.39
C ASN A 124 -10.02 6.83 -7.57
N LEU A 125 -9.95 7.48 -8.73
CA LEU A 125 -10.60 8.77 -9.06
C LEU A 125 -12.14 8.77 -8.99
N LYS A 126 -12.77 7.64 -8.66
CA LYS A 126 -14.20 7.57 -8.33
C LYS A 126 -14.51 8.45 -7.12
N LYS A 127 -15.80 8.77 -6.93
CA LYS A 127 -16.28 9.59 -5.81
C LYS A 127 -15.72 9.10 -4.47
N LYS A 128 -14.89 9.93 -3.84
CA LYS A 128 -14.34 9.65 -2.51
C LYS A 128 -15.46 9.66 -1.48
N ARG A 129 -15.32 8.85 -0.43
CA ARG A 129 -16.27 8.86 0.70
C ARG A 129 -16.22 10.21 1.41
N LYS A 130 -17.32 10.64 2.03
CA LYS A 130 -17.38 11.90 2.81
C LYS A 130 -16.30 11.97 3.91
N SER A 131 -15.95 10.83 4.50
CA SER A 131 -14.92 10.72 5.54
C SER A 131 -13.48 10.70 5.01
N TYR A 132 -13.27 10.88 3.70
CA TYR A 132 -11.95 10.84 3.09
C TYR A 132 -11.10 12.05 3.51
N LYS A 133 -9.95 11.77 4.10
CA LYS A 133 -8.93 12.76 4.49
C LYS A 133 -7.97 12.99 3.33
N SER A 134 -8.03 14.13 2.66
CA SER A 134 -7.15 14.50 1.54
C SER A 134 -5.78 15.01 2.00
N LYS A 135 -4.85 15.25 1.08
CA LYS A 135 -3.60 15.98 1.33
C LYS A 135 -3.85 17.30 2.07
N ARG A 136 -4.80 18.10 1.57
CA ARG A 136 -5.20 19.39 2.19
C ARG A 136 -5.64 19.26 3.64
N TYR A 137 -6.32 18.16 3.99
CA TYR A 137 -6.69 17.89 5.38
C TYR A 137 -5.44 17.69 6.25
N PHE A 138 -4.47 16.91 5.76
CA PHE A 138 -3.25 16.62 6.50
C PHE A 138 -2.31 17.83 6.60
N GLU A 139 -2.23 18.68 5.57
CA GLU A 139 -1.48 19.94 5.63
C GLU A 139 -1.96 20.82 6.79
N LYS A 140 -3.27 21.09 6.85
CA LYS A 140 -3.88 21.84 7.96
C LYS A 140 -3.68 21.17 9.32
N LEU A 141 -3.70 19.83 9.36
CA LEU A 141 -3.51 19.09 10.60
C LEU A 141 -2.08 19.22 11.13
N ILE A 142 -1.08 19.19 10.24
CA ILE A 142 0.34 19.35 10.57
C ILE A 142 0.59 20.74 11.16
N GLU A 143 0.04 21.78 10.53
CA GLU A 143 0.14 23.16 11.01
C GLU A 143 -0.49 23.32 12.39
N ARG A 144 -1.72 22.82 12.56
CA ARG A 144 -2.47 22.96 13.83
C ARG A 144 -1.81 22.24 15.01
N LEU A 145 -1.20 21.10 14.78
CA LEU A 145 -0.66 20.25 15.85
C LEU A 145 0.85 20.45 16.10
N ASN A 146 1.51 21.31 15.32
CA ASN A 146 2.96 21.55 15.37
C ASN A 146 3.76 20.22 15.44
N LEU A 147 3.35 19.24 14.64
CA LEU A 147 3.92 17.89 14.69
C LEU A 147 5.34 17.87 14.13
N LYS A 148 6.26 17.31 14.90
CA LYS A 148 7.64 17.09 14.48
C LYS A 148 7.73 15.82 13.63
N PHE A 149 8.43 15.93 12.50
CA PHE A 149 8.81 14.80 11.66
C PHE A 149 10.26 14.40 11.94
N GLU A 150 10.63 13.18 11.56
CA GLU A 150 11.98 12.66 11.76
C GLU A 150 12.99 13.45 10.91
N SER A 151 14.14 13.80 11.50
CA SER A 151 15.23 14.46 10.78
C SER A 151 15.86 13.52 9.74
N GLU A 152 16.61 14.07 8.78
CA GLU A 152 17.33 13.26 7.81
C GLU A 152 18.34 12.29 8.46
N LYS A 153 19.03 12.74 9.52
CA LYS A 153 19.99 11.89 10.27
C LYS A 153 19.28 10.71 10.93
N GLU A 154 18.13 10.92 11.56
CA GLU A 154 17.33 9.86 12.18
C GLU A 154 16.82 8.86 11.14
N ARG A 155 16.33 9.34 9.99
CA ARG A 155 15.86 8.48 8.89
C ARG A 155 16.99 7.59 8.33
N ARG A 156 18.19 8.14 8.15
CA ARG A 156 19.37 7.37 7.70
C ARG A 156 19.75 6.27 8.71
N LYS A 157 19.71 6.58 10.01
CA LYS A 157 19.95 5.58 11.08
C LYS A 157 18.92 4.45 11.05
N ILE A 158 17.63 4.78 10.97
CA ILE A 158 16.53 3.80 10.89
C ILE A 158 16.70 2.90 9.65
N SER A 159 16.99 3.51 8.50
CA SER A 159 17.21 2.76 7.25
C SER A 159 18.42 1.82 7.37
N SER A 160 19.52 2.31 7.95
CA SER A 160 20.74 1.51 8.17
C SER A 160 20.50 0.35 9.14
N SER A 161 19.91 0.61 10.31
CA SER A 161 19.65 -0.43 11.33
C SER A 161 18.72 -1.52 10.81
N LEU A 162 17.66 -1.14 10.09
CA LEU A 162 16.71 -2.11 9.54
C LEU A 162 17.35 -2.91 8.40
N ARG A 163 18.14 -2.29 7.52
CA ARG A 163 18.91 -3.04 6.51
C ARG A 163 19.77 -4.11 7.18
N THR A 164 20.55 -3.75 8.20
CA THR A 164 21.39 -4.71 8.96
C THR A 164 20.56 -5.86 9.54
N ILE A 165 19.41 -5.58 10.15
CA ILE A 165 18.52 -6.61 10.72
C ILE A 165 17.94 -7.54 9.64
N TYR A 166 17.60 -7.03 8.46
CA TYR A 166 17.07 -7.85 7.36
C TYR A 166 18.15 -8.72 6.70
N TRP A 167 19.39 -8.23 6.59
CA TRP A 167 20.52 -9.03 6.09
C TRP A 167 20.93 -10.14 7.07
N LEU A 168 20.80 -9.92 8.38
CA LEU A 168 21.10 -10.94 9.41
C LEU A 168 20.03 -12.04 9.53
N ARG A 169 18.89 -11.91 8.86
CA ARG A 169 17.74 -12.84 8.93
C ARG A 169 17.47 -13.58 7.62
N SER A 170 18.44 -13.56 6.70
CA SER A 170 18.38 -14.23 5.39
C SER A 170 19.30 -15.45 5.39
#